data_AF-A0A0Q9M747-F1
#
_entry.id   AF-A0A0Q9M747-F1
#
_cell.length_a   1.000
_cell.length_b   1.000
_cell.length_c   1.000
_cell.angle_alpha   90.00
_cell.angle_beta   90.00
_cell.angle_gamma   90.00
#
_symmetry.space_group_name_H-M   'P 1'
#
loop_
_entity.id
_entity.type
_entity.pdbx_description
1 polymer ?
#
loop_
_entity_poly.entity_id
_entity_poly.type
_entity_poly.pdbx_seq_one_letter_code
_entity_poly.pdbx_strand_id
1 'polypeptide(L)'
;MKFNKKRYLIIPIVLIAVGYLLYTMLYINIYGFTIRKSKIQDIIVYTSTDTYQINNKELLEKILDEMSKMKKTTKIENNFPPGELYSQMPKILLQEGINKETNSTYGGSLWNVGNQIWEDSNGYYWNVTSEVLDLINESIKDKETIKLH
;
A
#
# COMPACT_ATOMS: atom_id res chain seq x y z
N MET A 1 37.50 -5.00 -38.95
CA MET A 1 36.09 -5.14 -38.48
C MET A 1 35.67 -3.83 -37.82
N LYS A 2 34.94 -2.95 -38.53
CA LYS A 2 34.47 -1.67 -37.97
C LYS A 2 33.32 -1.95 -37.02
N PHE A 3 33.62 -2.05 -35.72
CA PHE A 3 32.59 -2.21 -34.70
C PHE A 3 31.69 -0.98 -34.68
N ASN A 4 30.42 -1.19 -35.01
CA ASN A 4 29.43 -0.12 -35.11
C ASN A 4 29.02 0.31 -33.69
N LYS A 5 29.71 1.32 -33.14
CA LYS A 5 29.59 1.80 -31.74
C LYS A 5 28.14 2.03 -31.27
N LYS A 6 27.21 2.35 -32.19
CA LYS A 6 25.78 2.56 -31.87
C LYS A 6 25.06 1.29 -31.38
N ARG A 7 25.47 0.08 -31.80
CA ARG A 7 24.80 -1.17 -31.39
C ARG A 7 25.15 -1.60 -29.96
N TYR A 8 26.34 -1.24 -29.47
CA TYR A 8 26.77 -1.57 -28.10
C TYR A 8 26.15 -0.66 -27.03
N LEU A 9 25.65 0.53 -27.41
CA LEU A 9 24.92 1.42 -26.51
C LEU A 9 23.45 0.99 -26.31
N ILE A 10 22.88 0.22 -27.23
CA ILE A 10 21.49 -0.25 -27.13
C ILE A 10 21.37 -1.37 -26.09
N ILE A 11 22.35 -2.28 -26.02
CA ILE A 11 22.36 -3.41 -25.08
C ILE A 11 22.20 -2.96 -23.61
N PRO A 12 22.99 -2.01 -23.08
CA PRO A 12 22.84 -1.56 -21.69
C PRO A 12 21.51 -0.85 -21.46
N ILE A 13 20.99 -0.07 -22.43
CA ILE A 13 19.68 0.59 -22.31
C ILE A 13 18.55 -0.44 -22.20
N VAL A 14 18.58 -1.48 -23.04
CA VAL A 14 17.59 -2.56 -23.00
C VAL A 14 17.68 -3.33 -21.68
N LEU A 15 18.89 -3.62 -21.19
CA LEU A 15 19.07 -4.27 -19.89
C LEU A 15 18.53 -3.43 -18.73
N ILE A 16 18.72 -2.11 -18.75
CA ILE A 16 18.14 -1.19 -17.76
C ILE A 16 16.61 -1.22 -17.84
N ALA A 17 16.03 -1.16 -19.05
CA ALA A 17 14.58 -1.20 -19.23
C ALA A 17 13.96 -2.53 -18.75
N VAL A 18 14.60 -3.67 -19.06
CA VAL A 18 14.17 -5.00 -18.59
C VAL A 18 14.31 -5.09 -17.07
N GLY A 19 15.41 -4.61 -16.51
CA GLY A 19 15.61 -4.56 -15.06
C GLY A 19 14.53 -3.74 -14.36
N TYR A 20 14.18 -2.58 -14.92
CA TYR A 20 13.10 -1.74 -14.40
C TYR A 20 11.73 -2.42 -14.50
N LEU A 21 11.42 -3.09 -15.62
CA LEU A 21 10.19 -3.87 -15.77
C LEU A 21 10.10 -5.02 -14.75
N LEU A 22 11.19 -5.76 -14.56
CA LEU A 22 11.23 -6.81 -13.53
C LEU A 22 11.05 -6.23 -12.12
N TYR A 23 11.61 -5.05 -11.86
CA TYR A 23 11.45 -4.36 -10.60
C TYR A 23 9.98 -4.00 -10.33
N THR A 24 9.28 -3.38 -11.29
CA THR A 24 7.86 -3.01 -11.11
C THR A 24 6.92 -4.23 -11.07
N MET A 25 7.33 -5.36 -11.63
CA MET A 25 6.60 -6.63 -11.49
C MET A 25 6.73 -7.23 -10.08
N LEU A 26 7.92 -7.18 -9.48
CA LEU A 26 8.20 -7.84 -8.21
C LEU A 26 7.90 -6.98 -6.99
N TYR A 27 8.00 -5.66 -7.14
CA TYR A 27 7.90 -4.70 -6.05
C TYR A 27 6.74 -3.73 -6.27
N ILE A 28 6.20 -3.26 -5.16
CA ILE A 28 5.19 -2.22 -5.11
C ILE A 28 5.64 -1.14 -4.13
N ASN A 29 5.36 0.13 -4.44
CA ASN A 29 5.63 1.22 -3.52
C ASN A 29 4.33 1.62 -2.83
N ILE A 30 4.24 1.41 -1.52
CA ILE A 30 3.08 1.82 -0.71
C ILE A 30 3.62 2.49 0.54
N TYR A 31 3.05 3.64 0.89
CA TYR A 31 3.50 4.48 1.99
C TYR A 31 4.99 4.86 1.96
N GLY A 32 5.57 4.95 0.76
CA GLY A 32 7.01 5.19 0.58
C GLY A 32 7.89 3.99 0.91
N PHE A 33 7.31 2.84 1.27
CA PHE A 33 8.02 1.56 1.38
C PHE A 33 7.97 0.82 0.06
N THR A 34 9.14 0.36 -0.38
CA THR A 34 9.22 -0.62 -1.47
C THR A 34 9.06 -2.01 -0.88
N ILE A 35 7.88 -2.59 -1.08
CA ILE A 35 7.50 -3.90 -0.57
C ILE A 35 7.51 -4.91 -1.70
N ARG A 36 7.98 -6.14 -1.45
CA ARG A 36 7.89 -7.22 -2.44
C ARG A 36 6.46 -7.76 -2.44
N LYS A 37 5.78 -7.74 -3.59
CA LYS A 37 4.37 -8.16 -3.71
C LYS A 37 4.12 -9.56 -3.11
N SER A 38 5.04 -10.50 -3.37
CA SER A 38 4.96 -11.87 -2.87
C SER A 38 5.11 -12.04 -1.35
N LYS A 39 5.48 -10.98 -0.62
CA LYS A 39 5.65 -11.02 0.85
C LYS A 39 4.41 -10.54 1.60
N ILE A 40 3.57 -9.74 0.95
CA ILE A 40 2.32 -9.27 1.55
C ILE A 40 1.36 -10.46 1.57
N GLN A 41 0.90 -10.84 2.76
CA GLN A 41 -0.01 -11.96 2.91
C GLN A 41 -1.45 -11.51 3.05
N ASP A 42 -1.64 -10.40 3.76
CA ASP A 42 -2.93 -9.92 4.19
C ASP A 42 -2.92 -8.42 4.44
N ILE A 43 -4.14 -7.88 4.40
CA ILE A 43 -4.46 -6.54 4.84
C ILE A 43 -5.35 -6.68 6.07
N ILE A 44 -4.92 -6.08 7.18
CA ILE A 44 -5.71 -5.99 8.39
C ILE A 44 -6.38 -4.61 8.43
N VAL A 45 -7.69 -4.61 8.58
CA VAL A 45 -8.52 -3.42 8.68
C VAL A 45 -9.17 -3.38 10.06
N TYR A 46 -8.74 -2.45 10.90
CA TYR A 46 -9.35 -2.19 12.20
C TYR A 46 -10.45 -1.17 12.04
N THR A 47 -11.70 -1.51 12.27
CA THR A 47 -12.82 -0.56 12.34
C THR A 47 -13.08 -0.13 13.78
N SER A 48 -14.10 0.70 14.01
CA SER A 48 -14.50 1.11 15.37
C SER A 48 -15.00 -0.05 16.23
N THR A 49 -15.51 -1.11 15.62
CA THR A 49 -16.16 -2.24 16.33
C THR A 49 -15.43 -3.55 16.12
N ASP A 50 -14.80 -3.75 14.97
CA ASP A 50 -14.35 -5.04 14.51
C ASP A 50 -13.01 -4.96 13.79
N THR A 51 -12.24 -6.04 13.82
CA THR A 51 -11.03 -6.18 13.02
C THR A 51 -11.29 -7.16 11.89
N TYR A 52 -10.81 -6.86 10.69
CA TYR A 52 -10.96 -7.69 9.50
C TYR A 52 -9.60 -8.04 8.93
N GLN A 53 -9.44 -9.26 8.43
CA GLN A 53 -8.26 -9.74 7.74
C GLN A 53 -8.65 -10.17 6.33
N ILE A 54 -8.12 -9.45 5.34
CA ILE A 54 -8.32 -9.69 3.91
C ILE A 54 -7.11 -10.48 3.41
N ASN A 55 -7.31 -11.74 3.05
CA ASN A 55 -6.24 -12.64 2.57
C ASN A 55 -6.56 -13.28 1.19
N ASN A 56 -7.71 -12.96 0.60
CA ASN A 56 -8.02 -13.35 -0.77
C ASN A 56 -6.99 -12.70 -1.70
N LYS A 57 -6.28 -13.52 -2.48
CA LYS A 57 -5.16 -13.08 -3.31
C LYS A 57 -5.58 -12.06 -4.39
N GLU A 58 -6.72 -12.26 -5.04
CA GLU A 58 -7.17 -11.37 -6.11
C GLU A 58 -7.58 -10.00 -5.56
N LEU A 59 -8.33 -9.98 -4.45
CA LEU A 59 -8.73 -8.75 -3.75
C LEU A 59 -7.51 -8.03 -3.19
N LEU A 60 -6.58 -8.77 -2.58
CA LEU A 60 -5.32 -8.25 -2.06
C LEU A 60 -4.52 -7.56 -3.17
N GLU A 61 -4.33 -8.21 -4.32
CA GLU A 61 -3.59 -7.61 -5.44
C GLU A 61 -4.26 -6.33 -5.97
N LYS A 62 -5.60 -6.30 -6.06
CA LYS A 62 -6.35 -5.10 -6.48
C LYS A 62 -6.19 -3.95 -5.49
N ILE A 63 -6.38 -4.22 -4.19
CA ILE A 63 -6.26 -3.19 -3.15
C ILE A 63 -4.82 -2.63 -3.15
N LEU A 64 -3.81 -3.49 -3.20
CA LEU A 64 -2.41 -3.08 -3.23
C LEU A 64 -2.08 -2.22 -4.46
N ASP A 65 -2.59 -2.56 -5.64
CA ASP A 65 -2.40 -1.76 -6.85
C ASP A 65 -2.98 -0.35 -6.69
N GLU A 66 -4.20 -0.22 -6.16
CA GLU A 66 -4.80 1.08 -5.89
C GLU A 66 -4.07 1.86 -4.79
N MET A 67 -3.63 1.19 -3.72
CA MET A 67 -2.82 1.81 -2.67
C MET A 67 -1.49 2.37 -3.22
N SER A 68 -0.90 1.72 -4.23
CA SER A 68 0.34 2.19 -4.85
C SER A 68 0.19 3.49 -5.65
N LYS A 69 -1.05 3.84 -6.01
CA LYS A 69 -1.39 5.08 -6.71
C LYS A 69 -1.62 6.24 -5.76
N MET A 70 -1.70 5.99 -4.45
CA MET A 70 -1.89 7.03 -3.46
C MET A 70 -0.76 8.05 -3.50
N LYS A 71 -1.13 9.32 -3.39
CA LYS A 71 -0.17 10.42 -3.48
C LYS A 71 0.26 10.84 -2.09
N LYS A 72 1.57 10.79 -1.86
CA LYS A 72 2.21 11.39 -0.70
C LYS A 72 1.97 12.90 -0.74
N THR A 73 1.41 13.46 0.33
CA THR A 73 0.96 14.86 0.32
C THR A 73 1.87 15.76 1.16
N THR A 74 2.14 15.42 2.43
CA THR A 74 2.97 16.26 3.31
C THR A 74 3.62 15.42 4.43
N LYS A 75 4.75 15.89 4.96
CA LYS A 75 5.36 15.40 6.21
C LYS A 75 4.92 16.33 7.33
N ILE A 76 4.40 15.81 8.44
CA ILE A 76 4.00 16.70 9.54
C ILE A 76 5.02 16.64 10.65
N GLU A 77 5.48 17.81 11.03
CA GLU A 77 6.51 17.97 12.06
C GLU A 77 5.91 18.11 13.46
N ASN A 78 4.60 18.37 13.64
CA ASN A 78 3.89 18.31 14.92
C ASN A 78 2.34 18.23 14.81
N ASN A 79 1.70 17.52 15.75
CA ASN A 79 0.24 17.44 16.03
C ASN A 79 -0.67 17.26 14.81
N PHE A 80 -0.51 16.15 14.09
CA PHE A 80 -1.52 15.68 13.17
C PHE A 80 -2.15 14.37 13.64
N PRO A 81 -3.47 14.21 13.46
CA PRO A 81 -4.38 15.21 12.89
C PRO A 81 -4.61 16.40 13.84
N PRO A 82 -4.87 17.61 13.31
CA PRO A 82 -5.01 18.80 14.14
C PRO A 82 -6.40 18.88 14.81
N GLY A 83 -6.62 18.24 15.96
CA GLY A 83 -7.77 18.51 16.86
C GLY A 83 -8.90 17.46 16.88
N GLU A 84 -10.03 17.79 17.52
CA GLU A 84 -11.17 16.89 17.83
C GLU A 84 -12.09 16.57 16.62
N LEU A 85 -11.99 17.33 15.52
CA LEU A 85 -12.85 17.20 14.32
C LEU A 85 -12.57 15.95 13.46
N TYR A 86 -11.54 15.18 13.80
CA TYR A 86 -11.09 14.03 13.04
C TYR A 86 -11.54 12.77 13.78
N SER A 87 -12.74 12.27 13.46
CA SER A 87 -13.21 11.00 14.02
C SER A 87 -12.21 9.90 13.64
N GLN A 88 -11.70 9.16 14.63
CA GLN A 88 -10.84 8.00 14.39
C GLN A 88 -11.55 7.06 13.41
N MET A 89 -10.99 6.96 12.22
CA MET A 89 -11.44 6.08 11.16
C MET A 89 -10.60 4.81 11.17
N PRO A 90 -11.01 3.78 10.40
CA PRO A 90 -10.36 2.49 10.43
C PRO A 90 -8.83 2.56 10.25
N LYS A 91 -8.07 1.65 10.86
CA LYS A 91 -6.63 1.52 10.57
C LYS A 91 -6.42 0.46 9.50
N ILE A 92 -5.57 0.73 8.52
CA ILE A 92 -5.19 -0.24 7.50
C ILE A 92 -3.74 -0.62 7.75
N LEU A 93 -3.47 -1.92 7.92
CA LEU A 93 -2.13 -2.47 8.04
C LEU A 93 -1.91 -3.51 6.95
N LEU A 94 -0.86 -3.33 6.16
CA LEU A 94 -0.26 -4.36 5.30
C LEU A 94 0.67 -5.22 6.16
N GLN A 95 0.45 -6.52 6.21
CA GLN A 95 1.31 -7.42 6.96
C GLN A 95 2.18 -8.27 6.01
N GLU A 96 3.50 -8.19 6.25
CA GLU A 96 4.49 -9.07 5.63
C GLU A 96 4.71 -10.34 6.47
N GLY A 97 4.72 -11.49 5.79
CA GLY A 97 5.45 -12.68 6.28
C GLY A 97 4.64 -13.96 6.50
N ILE A 98 5.21 -15.08 6.02
CA ILE A 98 4.81 -16.48 6.28
C ILE A 98 5.21 -16.95 7.70
N ASN A 99 6.06 -16.18 8.40
CA ASN A 99 6.71 -16.58 9.65
C ASN A 99 6.47 -15.54 10.75
N LYS A 100 5.89 -15.99 11.87
CA LYS A 100 5.42 -15.17 13.00
C LYS A 100 6.48 -14.30 13.69
N GLU A 101 7.76 -14.48 13.37
CA GLU A 101 8.88 -13.82 14.06
C GLU A 101 9.30 -12.48 13.45
N THR A 102 8.96 -12.18 12.19
CA THR A 102 9.31 -10.90 11.55
C THR A 102 8.12 -10.09 11.06
N ASN A 103 6.90 -10.38 11.57
CA ASN A 103 5.61 -9.74 11.24
C ASN A 103 5.72 -8.20 11.15
N SER A 104 6.17 -7.72 10.00
CA SER A 104 6.37 -6.31 9.75
C SER A 104 5.05 -5.80 9.23
N THR A 105 4.51 -4.80 9.90
CA THR A 105 3.27 -4.15 9.49
C THR A 105 3.60 -2.77 8.93
N TYR A 106 2.99 -2.44 7.80
CA TYR A 106 3.13 -1.16 7.12
C TYR A 106 1.75 -0.53 6.97
N GLY A 107 1.65 0.79 7.13
CA GLY A 107 0.38 1.51 7.06
C GLY A 107 0.14 2.33 8.30
N GLY A 108 -1.12 2.63 8.58
CA GLY A 108 -1.51 3.24 9.84
C GLY A 108 -2.95 3.71 9.85
N SER A 109 -3.17 4.90 10.43
CA SER A 109 -4.53 5.35 10.79
C SER A 109 -5.13 6.17 9.66
N LEU A 110 -6.39 5.88 9.32
CA LEU A 110 -7.17 6.74 8.44
C LEU A 110 -7.74 7.94 9.19
N TRP A 111 -7.81 9.06 8.50
CA TRP A 111 -8.30 10.33 9.01
C TRP A 111 -9.21 10.98 7.98
N ASN A 112 -10.38 11.44 8.42
CA ASN A 112 -11.26 12.26 7.59
C ASN A 112 -10.84 13.73 7.70
N VAL A 113 -10.31 14.30 6.61
CA VAL A 113 -9.84 15.68 6.52
C VAL A 113 -10.76 16.44 5.55
N GLY A 114 -11.90 16.91 6.05
CA GLY A 114 -12.90 17.62 5.25
C GLY A 114 -13.61 16.70 4.26
N ASN A 115 -13.27 16.80 2.97
CA ASN A 115 -13.83 15.97 1.90
C ASN A 115 -12.84 14.90 1.39
N GLN A 116 -11.75 14.64 2.11
CA GLN A 116 -10.71 13.70 1.72
C GLN A 116 -10.38 12.77 2.87
N ILE A 117 -9.95 11.55 2.55
CA ILE A 117 -9.47 10.58 3.53
C ILE A 117 -7.96 10.45 3.38
N TRP A 118 -7.27 10.53 4.51
CA TRP A 118 -5.82 10.57 4.56
C TRP A 118 -5.34 9.43 5.44
N GLU A 119 -4.31 8.73 5.00
CA GLU A 119 -3.66 7.71 5.81
C GLU A 119 -2.35 8.23 6.39
N ASP A 120 -2.21 8.09 7.70
CA ASP A 120 -0.95 8.31 8.42
C ASP A 120 -0.11 7.05 8.41
N SER A 121 1.10 7.14 7.85
CA SER A 121 2.12 6.10 8.04
C SER A 121 3.49 6.74 8.20
N ASN A 122 4.17 6.40 9.30
CA ASN A 122 5.55 6.81 9.56
C ASN A 122 5.78 8.34 9.49
N GLY A 123 4.80 9.14 9.96
CA GLY A 123 4.90 10.61 10.02
C GLY A 123 4.70 11.31 8.68
N TYR A 124 4.23 10.58 7.66
CA TYR A 124 3.81 11.11 6.38
C TYR A 124 2.36 10.75 6.11
N TYR A 125 1.75 11.48 5.18
CA TYR A 125 0.35 11.27 4.81
C TYR A 125 0.16 10.99 3.33
N TRP A 126 -0.77 10.09 3.05
CA TRP A 126 -1.19 9.72 1.72
C TRP A 126 -2.67 10.02 1.53
N ASN A 127 -3.02 10.66 0.41
CA ASN A 127 -4.41 10.84 0.04
C ASN A 127 -4.96 9.49 -0.43
N VAL A 128 -5.96 8.99 0.29
CA VAL A 128 -6.62 7.72 0.04
C VAL A 128 -7.66 7.93 -1.04
N THR A 129 -7.55 7.17 -2.12
CA THR A 129 -8.50 7.22 -3.22
C THR A 129 -9.82 6.54 -2.81
N SER A 130 -10.92 6.98 -3.42
CA SER A 130 -12.25 6.35 -3.24
C SER A 130 -12.20 4.86 -3.56
N GLU A 131 -11.44 4.49 -4.57
CA GLU A 131 -11.28 3.14 -5.09
C GLU A 131 -10.70 2.19 -4.03
N VAL A 132 -9.73 2.65 -3.23
CA VAL A 132 -9.18 1.83 -2.13
C VAL A 132 -10.24 1.58 -1.06
N LEU A 133 -11.02 2.60 -0.71
CA LEU A 133 -12.06 2.48 0.31
C LEU A 133 -13.21 1.59 -0.15
N ASP A 134 -13.61 1.72 -1.41
CA ASP A 134 -14.65 0.89 -2.02
C ASP A 134 -14.22 -0.58 -2.04
N LEU A 135 -12.99 -0.88 -2.50
CA LEU A 135 -12.46 -2.24 -2.51
C LEU A 135 -12.35 -2.83 -1.09
N ILE A 136 -11.94 -2.04 -0.09
CA ILE A 136 -11.90 -2.50 1.30
C ILE A 136 -13.30 -2.78 1.83
N ASN A 137 -14.25 -1.88 1.59
CA ASN A 137 -15.63 -2.03 2.02
C ASN A 137 -16.33 -3.22 1.34
N GLU A 138 -16.05 -3.46 0.06
CA GLU A 138 -16.49 -4.63 -0.67
C GLU A 138 -15.87 -5.90 -0.09
N SER A 139 -14.56 -5.89 0.18
CA SER A 139 -13.85 -7.03 0.78
C SER A 139 -14.43 -7.39 2.15
N ILE A 140 -14.72 -6.40 3.01
CA ILE A 140 -15.31 -6.63 4.33
C ILE A 140 -16.70 -7.28 4.24
N LYS A 141 -17.47 -6.98 3.18
CA LYS A 141 -18.79 -7.58 2.93
C LYS A 141 -18.68 -8.97 2.29
N ASP A 142 -17.53 -9.29 1.70
CA ASP A 142 -17.27 -10.60 1.13
C ASP A 142 -17.12 -11.67 2.24
N LYS A 143 -17.65 -12.86 1.97
CA LYS A 143 -17.64 -14.00 2.91
C LYS A 143 -16.23 -14.56 3.11
N GLU A 144 -15.29 -14.21 2.24
CA GLU A 144 -13.90 -14.67 2.31
C GLU A 144 -13.03 -13.82 3.25
N THR A 145 -13.55 -12.71 3.79
CA THR A 145 -12.84 -11.91 4.79
C THR A 145 -13.05 -12.47 6.20
N ILE A 146 -11.95 -12.61 6.93
CA ILE A 146 -11.98 -13.15 8.29
C ILE A 146 -12.19 -12.00 9.27
N LYS A 147 -13.28 -12.03 10.03
CA LYS A 147 -13.50 -11.13 11.15
C LYS A 147 -12.73 -11.64 12.38
N LEU A 148 -11.83 -10.81 12.90
CA LEU A 148 -11.06 -11.05 14.11
C LEU A 148 -11.77 -10.36 15.30
N HIS A 149 -11.92 -11.10 16.41
CA HIS A 149 -12.58 -10.62 17.64
C HIS A 149 -11.70 -9.69 18.47
#